data_AF-A0A7X6PUU8-F1
#
_entry.id   AF-A0A7X6PUU8-F1
#
_cell.length_a   1.000
_cell.length_b   1.000
_cell.length_c   1.000
_cell.angle_alpha   90.00
_cell.angle_beta   90.00
_cell.angle_gamma   90.00
#
_symmetry.space_group_name_H-M   'P 1'
#
loop_
_entity.id
_entity.type
_entity.pdbx_description
1 polymer ?
#
loop_
_entity_poly.entity_id
_entity_poly.type
_entity_poly.pdbx_seq_one_letter_code
_entity_poly.pdbx_strand_id
1 'polypeptide(L)'
;NVLVNYIQLRSAGINDSILNTTIRTRSSRPAVWEKALESSLLDMDPWEDPADTVDYLVLKGYAVADSIYKSLGREKTAAFLASIRKNHTGGHFTVSDIKTALTEQGYDMDAYLGDWLGSTGLPGFVVQDAKAYRVADDENGSPRYQLLFTVRNDEPVPGSFSFSYYYTAQNQMPELTAGETIHIAGRHALQYGTIVSRPPSMCFLAPVLALNRETFELKMEPVNPEKIVEAGIIEGVRDIPWEPPATSSIVVDDLDEGFSTIDEREKGGGLRIRAKEKQDKDTDQGLPYSSFTMVPAGLGLPNKWTRISNGMTFGKYRHTAAYIRKGTGAKRAVFSAELPHGGAWDLEIYIPVKNIFQRKNWGTWHGVITDKNGDRHELEFDSKAGGEGWNLAGKYYLSSGACTLELSDLTDGDMVVADAIRWSPSAGH
;
A
#
# COMPACT_ATOMS: atom_id res chain seq x y z
N ASN A 1 -14.82 10.40 -13.86
CA ASN A 1 -14.26 9.84 -12.61
C ASN A 1 -14.52 10.71 -11.39
N VAL A 2 -14.11 11.99 -11.36
CA VAL A 2 -14.34 12.89 -10.20
C VAL A 2 -15.82 13.00 -9.78
N LEU A 3 -16.74 13.29 -10.72
CA LEU A 3 -18.17 13.43 -10.39
C LEU A 3 -18.81 12.10 -9.95
N VAL A 4 -18.36 10.98 -10.52
CA VAL A 4 -18.82 9.63 -10.17
C VAL A 4 -18.32 9.24 -8.77
N ASN A 5 -17.04 9.44 -8.47
CA ASN A 5 -16.45 9.23 -7.14
C ASN A 5 -17.11 10.14 -6.09
N TYR A 6 -17.37 11.40 -6.43
CA TYR A 6 -18.03 12.36 -5.55
C TYR A 6 -19.46 11.89 -5.20
N ILE A 7 -20.25 11.48 -6.20
CA ILE A 7 -21.60 10.96 -5.99
C ILE A 7 -21.58 9.65 -5.19
N GLN A 8 -20.63 8.75 -5.47
CA GLN A 8 -20.47 7.48 -4.75
C GLN A 8 -20.14 7.70 -3.27
N LEU A 9 -19.22 8.61 -2.94
CA LEU A 9 -18.87 8.91 -1.55
C LEU A 9 -20.00 9.61 -0.80
N ARG A 10 -20.70 10.52 -1.46
CA ARG A 10 -21.90 11.15 -0.90
C ARG A 10 -23.00 10.12 -0.64
N SER A 11 -23.17 9.14 -1.53
CA SER A 11 -24.12 8.02 -1.35
C SER A 11 -23.69 7.06 -0.24
N ALA A 12 -22.39 7.00 0.09
CA ALA A 12 -21.84 6.29 1.23
C ALA A 12 -21.86 7.12 2.54
N GLY A 13 -22.48 8.31 2.54
CA GLY A 13 -22.60 9.18 3.72
C GLY A 13 -21.35 10.01 4.04
N ILE A 14 -20.35 10.02 3.15
CA ILE A 14 -19.11 10.79 3.33
C ILE A 14 -19.31 12.17 2.68
N ASN A 15 -19.47 13.20 3.52
CA ASN A 15 -19.51 14.60 3.10
C ASN A 15 -18.08 15.10 2.80
N ASP A 16 -17.60 14.85 1.59
CA ASP A 16 -16.32 15.35 1.11
C ASP A 16 -16.51 16.53 0.14
N SER A 17 -15.55 17.44 0.04
CA SER A 17 -15.64 18.54 -0.92
C SER A 17 -15.33 18.06 -2.34
N ILE A 18 -15.89 18.73 -3.34
CA ILE A 18 -15.55 18.47 -4.77
C ILE A 18 -14.04 18.65 -5.00
N LEU A 19 -13.42 19.60 -4.29
CA LEU A 19 -11.97 19.85 -4.35
C LEU A 19 -11.18 18.62 -3.86
N ASN A 20 -11.47 18.13 -2.65
CA ASN A 20 -10.82 16.94 -2.09
C ASN A 20 -11.04 15.70 -2.95
N THR A 21 -12.24 15.54 -3.53
CA THR A 21 -12.50 14.44 -4.45
C THR A 21 -11.71 14.56 -5.75
N THR A 22 -11.52 15.78 -6.25
CA THR A 22 -10.69 16.05 -7.42
C THR A 22 -9.22 15.72 -7.14
N ILE A 23 -8.69 16.21 -6.01
CA ILE A 23 -7.33 15.93 -5.54
C ILE A 23 -7.13 14.42 -5.45
N ARG A 24 -7.97 13.71 -4.69
CA ARG A 24 -7.85 12.25 -4.52
C ARG A 24 -7.92 11.50 -5.84
N THR A 25 -8.85 11.86 -6.74
CA THR A 25 -8.99 11.19 -8.04
C THR A 25 -7.76 11.39 -8.93
N ARG A 26 -7.09 12.54 -8.83
CA ARG A 26 -5.84 12.78 -9.56
C ARG A 26 -4.67 12.08 -8.90
N SER A 27 -4.51 12.24 -7.59
CA SER A 27 -3.40 11.69 -6.81
C SER A 27 -3.46 10.18 -6.65
N SER A 28 -4.60 9.51 -6.92
CA SER A 28 -4.71 8.05 -6.90
C SER A 28 -4.25 7.37 -8.21
N ARG A 29 -3.87 8.14 -9.23
CA ARG A 29 -3.46 7.60 -10.52
C ARG A 29 -2.05 7.02 -10.44
N PRO A 30 -1.82 5.76 -10.84
CA PRO A 30 -0.49 5.15 -10.75
C PRO A 30 0.58 5.93 -11.52
N ALA A 31 0.30 6.44 -12.72
CA ALA A 31 1.26 7.24 -13.49
C ALA A 31 1.78 8.49 -12.75
N VAL A 32 0.95 9.10 -11.88
CA VAL A 32 1.38 10.25 -11.07
C VAL A 32 2.40 9.82 -10.02
N TRP A 33 2.19 8.65 -9.41
CA TRP A 33 3.14 8.07 -8.44
C TRP A 33 4.41 7.51 -9.09
N GLU A 34 4.31 6.91 -10.26
CA GLU A 34 5.49 6.44 -11.00
C GLU A 34 6.43 7.59 -11.30
N LYS A 35 5.90 8.68 -11.86
CA LYS A 35 6.68 9.89 -12.06
C LYS A 35 7.29 10.32 -10.72
N ALA A 36 6.49 10.34 -9.63
CA ALA A 36 6.88 10.77 -8.27
C ALA A 36 8.11 10.07 -7.70
N LEU A 37 8.32 8.84 -8.13
CA LEU A 37 9.43 7.99 -7.71
C LEU A 37 10.63 8.10 -8.66
N GLU A 38 10.43 8.57 -9.90
CA GLU A 38 11.46 8.72 -10.93
C GLU A 38 12.14 10.10 -10.93
N SER A 39 11.41 11.19 -10.63
CA SER A 39 11.92 12.57 -10.75
C SER A 39 11.54 13.44 -9.55
N SER A 40 12.45 14.29 -9.06
CA SER A 40 12.12 15.24 -7.99
C SER A 40 11.22 16.36 -8.52
N LEU A 41 10.56 17.11 -7.64
CA LEU A 41 9.76 18.27 -8.07
C LEU A 41 10.66 19.44 -8.52
N LEU A 42 11.91 19.50 -8.03
CA LEU A 42 12.91 20.48 -8.49
C LEU A 42 13.39 20.24 -9.92
N ASP A 43 13.42 18.98 -10.36
CA ASP A 43 13.88 18.61 -11.69
C ASP A 43 12.79 18.73 -12.76
N MET A 44 11.54 19.00 -12.36
CA MET A 44 10.45 19.21 -13.29
C MET A 44 10.54 20.59 -13.94
N ASP A 45 10.49 20.61 -15.26
CA ASP A 45 10.26 21.85 -16.00
C ASP A 45 8.74 22.07 -16.18
N PRO A 46 8.14 23.08 -15.51
CA PRO A 46 6.71 23.37 -15.63
C PRO A 46 6.28 23.78 -17.04
N TRP A 47 7.20 24.20 -17.90
CA TRP A 47 6.90 24.65 -19.26
C TRP A 47 6.98 23.52 -20.28
N GLU A 48 7.89 22.57 -20.08
CA GLU A 48 7.97 21.36 -20.91
C GLU A 48 6.90 20.33 -20.48
N ASP A 49 6.68 20.15 -19.17
CA ASP A 49 5.77 19.16 -18.60
C ASP A 49 4.66 19.79 -17.72
N PRO A 50 3.79 20.67 -18.26
CA PRO A 50 2.83 21.43 -17.44
C PRO A 50 1.78 20.55 -16.74
N ALA A 51 1.26 19.53 -17.43
CA ALA A 51 0.22 18.66 -16.87
C ALA A 51 0.74 17.81 -15.71
N ASP A 52 1.92 17.23 -15.90
CA ASP A 52 2.57 16.39 -14.90
C ASP A 52 3.03 17.22 -13.71
N THR A 53 3.53 18.43 -13.95
CA THR A 53 3.89 19.36 -12.86
C THR A 53 2.68 19.69 -12.00
N VAL A 54 1.52 19.94 -12.61
CA VAL A 54 0.27 20.15 -11.86
C VAL A 54 -0.11 18.90 -11.06
N ASP A 55 -0.05 17.71 -11.65
CA ASP A 55 -0.37 16.45 -10.95
C ASP A 55 0.56 16.21 -9.75
N TYR A 56 1.84 16.56 -9.89
CA TYR A 56 2.83 16.51 -8.81
C TYR A 56 2.57 17.50 -7.69
N LEU A 57 2.31 18.76 -8.04
CA LEU A 57 1.97 19.78 -7.06
C LEU A 57 0.68 19.41 -6.31
N VAL A 58 -0.27 18.78 -6.99
CA VAL A 58 -1.48 18.23 -6.37
C VAL A 58 -1.13 17.07 -5.43
N LEU A 59 -0.25 16.14 -5.82
CA LEU A 59 0.15 15.01 -4.96
C LEU A 59 0.99 15.46 -3.76
N LYS A 60 2.18 15.99 -4.01
CA LYS A 60 3.17 16.35 -2.97
C LYS A 60 2.74 17.58 -2.19
N GLY A 61 2.30 18.64 -2.89
CA GLY A 61 1.92 19.91 -2.27
C GLY A 61 0.71 19.78 -1.35
N TYR A 62 -0.30 18.99 -1.73
CA TYR A 62 -1.44 18.70 -0.86
C TYR A 62 -0.99 17.93 0.39
N ALA A 63 -0.18 16.88 0.23
CA ALA A 63 0.26 16.08 1.37
C ALA A 63 1.09 16.89 2.38
N VAL A 64 1.96 17.78 1.90
CA VAL A 64 2.72 18.73 2.74
C VAL A 64 1.76 19.67 3.48
N ALA A 65 0.82 20.29 2.78
CA ALA A 65 -0.14 21.20 3.39
C ALA A 65 -1.03 20.51 4.43
N ASP A 66 -1.48 19.29 4.13
CA ASP A 66 -2.29 18.45 5.02
C ASP A 66 -1.49 18.05 6.27
N SER A 67 -0.22 17.65 6.12
CA SER A 67 0.68 17.35 7.24
C SER A 67 0.86 18.54 8.18
N ILE A 68 1.16 19.72 7.62
CA ILE A 68 1.32 20.95 8.39
C ILE A 68 0.02 21.26 9.15
N TYR A 69 -1.12 21.24 8.46
CA TYR A 69 -2.40 21.57 9.07
C TYR A 69 -2.80 20.60 10.18
N LYS A 70 -2.63 19.29 9.96
CA LYS A 70 -2.94 18.25 10.96
C LYS A 70 -2.03 18.30 12.17
N SER A 71 -0.76 18.66 11.99
CA SER A 71 0.23 18.70 13.09
C SER A 71 0.14 20.00 13.89
N LEU A 72 -0.01 21.15 13.23
CA LEU A 72 -0.07 22.45 13.89
C LEU A 72 -1.48 22.84 14.36
N GLY A 73 -2.52 22.29 13.73
CA GLY A 73 -3.88 22.75 13.91
C GLY A 73 -4.12 24.14 13.29
N ARG A 74 -5.38 24.59 13.38
CA ARG A 74 -5.87 25.78 12.68
C ARG A 74 -5.13 27.07 13.07
N GLU A 75 -4.95 27.32 14.36
CA GLU A 75 -4.43 28.59 14.87
C GLU A 75 -2.97 28.81 14.48
N LYS A 76 -2.11 27.83 14.76
CA LYS A 76 -0.69 27.88 14.38
C LYS A 76 -0.48 27.86 12.87
N THR A 77 -1.31 27.13 12.12
CA THR A 77 -1.28 27.21 10.64
C THR A 77 -1.63 28.61 10.15
N ALA A 78 -2.64 29.26 10.73
CA ALA A 78 -2.99 30.64 10.38
C ALA A 78 -1.87 31.63 10.74
N ALA A 79 -1.20 31.43 11.88
CA ALA A 79 -0.05 32.23 12.29
C ALA A 79 1.14 32.07 11.33
N PHE A 80 1.45 30.84 10.92
CA PHE A 80 2.44 30.54 9.88
C PHE A 80 2.12 31.28 8.57
N LEU A 81 0.90 31.12 8.04
CA LEU A 81 0.50 31.76 6.79
C LEU A 81 0.52 33.30 6.89
N ALA A 82 0.15 33.85 8.06
CA ALA A 82 0.23 35.28 8.32
C ALA A 82 1.68 35.78 8.36
N SER A 83 2.61 35.01 8.92
CA SER A 83 4.05 35.31 8.94
C SER A 83 4.61 35.38 7.53
N ILE A 84 4.36 34.35 6.69
CA ILE A 84 4.78 34.33 5.29
C ILE A 84 4.22 35.54 4.53
N ARG A 85 2.92 35.82 4.66
CA ARG A 85 2.28 36.96 3.98
C ARG A 85 2.90 38.28 4.42
N LYS A 86 3.12 38.48 5.72
CA LYS A 86 3.68 39.73 6.28
C LYS A 86 5.11 39.98 5.80
N ASN A 87 5.95 38.95 5.81
CA ASN A 87 7.38 39.09 5.52
C ASN A 87 7.69 39.16 4.02
N HIS A 88 6.80 38.63 3.17
CA HIS A 88 7.00 38.55 1.71
C HIS A 88 5.92 39.27 0.90
N THR A 89 5.27 40.29 1.48
CA THR A 89 4.25 41.08 0.76
C THR A 89 4.83 41.72 -0.50
N GLY A 90 4.21 41.45 -1.66
CA GLY A 90 4.63 42.01 -2.95
C GLY A 90 5.93 41.43 -3.51
N GLY A 91 6.47 40.37 -2.89
CA GLY A 91 7.69 39.71 -3.32
C GLY A 91 7.51 38.20 -3.52
N HIS A 92 8.65 37.50 -3.55
CA HIS A 92 8.72 36.05 -3.63
C HIS A 92 9.22 35.48 -2.30
N PHE A 93 8.98 34.18 -2.10
CA PHE A 93 9.52 33.41 -0.99
C PHE A 93 10.03 32.07 -1.52
N THR A 94 10.90 31.45 -0.75
CA THR A 94 11.56 30.18 -1.02
C THR A 94 11.11 29.13 0.00
N VAL A 95 11.53 27.88 -0.21
CA VAL A 95 11.30 26.83 0.81
C VAL A 95 12.04 27.13 2.10
N SER A 96 13.19 27.82 2.06
CA SER A 96 13.90 28.24 3.28
C SER A 96 13.05 29.18 4.14
N ASP A 97 12.31 30.08 3.50
CA ASP A 97 11.41 31.01 4.20
C ASP A 97 10.24 30.25 4.84
N ILE A 98 9.68 29.26 4.13
CA ILE A 98 8.63 28.36 4.67
C ILE A 98 9.14 27.60 5.88
N LYS A 99 10.32 26.95 5.79
CA LYS A 99 10.91 26.17 6.88
C LYS A 99 11.14 27.03 8.12
N THR A 100 11.63 28.26 7.93
CA THR A 100 11.85 29.22 9.02
C THR A 100 10.54 29.55 9.72
N ALA A 101 9.51 29.93 8.96
CA ALA A 101 8.21 30.29 9.53
C ALA A 101 7.48 29.11 10.19
N LEU A 102 7.67 27.87 9.71
CA LEU A 102 7.14 26.66 10.34
C LEU A 102 7.87 26.31 11.64
N THR A 103 9.20 26.48 11.67
CA THR A 103 10.02 26.25 12.87
C THR A 103 9.58 27.17 14.01
N GLU A 104 9.25 28.43 13.72
CA GLU A 104 8.69 29.38 14.70
C GLU A 104 7.35 28.91 15.32
N GLN A 105 6.60 28.05 14.63
CA GLN A 105 5.36 27.45 15.14
C GLN A 105 5.59 26.09 15.84
N GLY A 106 6.83 25.62 15.88
CA GLY A 106 7.22 24.32 16.43
C GLY A 106 7.05 23.15 15.46
N TYR A 107 7.12 23.38 14.15
CA TYR A 107 7.06 22.33 13.13
C TYR A 107 8.41 22.20 12.41
N ASP A 108 9.04 21.03 12.55
CA ASP A 108 10.30 20.71 11.87
C ASP A 108 9.99 19.94 10.57
N MET A 109 9.96 20.68 9.46
CA MET A 109 9.60 20.11 8.16
C MET A 109 10.57 19.01 7.70
N ASP A 110 11.87 19.18 7.95
CA ASP A 110 12.88 18.23 7.49
C ASP A 110 12.82 16.94 8.33
N ALA A 111 12.57 17.06 9.63
CA ALA A 111 12.39 15.90 10.50
C ALA A 111 11.12 15.09 10.16
N TYR A 112 10.07 15.73 9.62
CA TYR A 112 8.75 15.09 9.43
C TYR A 112 8.47 14.64 8.00
N LEU A 113 9.04 15.32 7.01
CA LEU A 113 8.78 15.10 5.57
C LEU A 113 10.06 14.92 4.75
N GLY A 114 11.24 15.17 5.34
CA GLY A 114 12.51 15.14 4.63
C GLY A 114 12.59 16.20 3.51
N ASP A 115 13.47 15.96 2.54
CA ASP A 115 13.58 16.80 1.34
C ASP A 115 12.47 16.46 0.32
N TRP A 116 11.21 16.72 0.68
CA TRP A 116 10.05 16.38 -0.16
C TRP A 116 10.09 17.02 -1.57
N LEU A 117 10.79 18.16 -1.72
CA LEU A 117 10.89 18.91 -2.96
C LEU A 117 12.00 18.37 -3.87
N GLY A 118 13.20 18.18 -3.32
CA GLY A 118 14.40 17.74 -4.06
C GLY A 118 14.62 16.22 -4.10
N SER A 119 13.90 15.44 -3.30
CA SER A 119 14.02 13.98 -3.26
C SER A 119 12.85 13.26 -3.93
N THR A 120 13.14 12.09 -4.49
CA THR A 120 12.16 11.08 -4.92
C THR A 120 11.86 10.04 -3.85
N GLY A 121 12.71 9.96 -2.82
CA GLY A 121 12.54 9.01 -1.72
C GLY A 121 11.30 9.34 -0.89
N LEU A 122 10.55 8.31 -0.52
CA LEU A 122 9.36 8.39 0.33
C LEU A 122 9.48 7.46 1.53
N PRO A 123 8.84 7.77 2.66
CA PRO A 123 8.71 6.82 3.77
C PRO A 123 7.84 5.63 3.36
N GLY A 124 8.00 4.51 4.05
CA GLY A 124 7.20 3.30 3.84
C GLY A 124 6.93 2.60 5.16
N PHE A 125 5.65 2.50 5.52
CA PHE A 125 5.23 2.00 6.84
C PHE A 125 4.79 0.53 6.77
N VAL A 126 5.38 -0.28 7.63
CA VAL A 126 4.97 -1.66 7.91
C VAL A 126 4.40 -1.69 9.33
N VAL A 127 3.20 -2.22 9.50
CA VAL A 127 2.50 -2.22 10.79
C VAL A 127 2.22 -3.65 11.22
N GLN A 128 2.41 -3.94 12.50
CA GLN A 128 1.89 -5.17 13.10
C GLN A 128 0.40 -5.01 13.40
N ASP A 129 -0.30 -6.14 13.49
CA ASP A 129 -1.70 -6.16 13.92
C ASP A 129 -1.88 -5.40 15.25
N ALA A 130 -2.95 -4.61 15.31
CA ALA A 130 -3.33 -3.89 16.51
C ALA A 130 -3.78 -4.87 17.59
N LYS A 131 -3.42 -4.56 18.84
CA LYS A 131 -3.78 -5.34 20.02
C LYS A 131 -4.59 -4.46 20.95
N ALA A 132 -5.71 -5.00 21.41
CA ALA A 132 -6.49 -4.39 22.47
C ALA A 132 -6.78 -5.39 23.59
N TYR A 133 -6.66 -4.93 24.83
CA TYR A 133 -6.99 -5.74 26.01
C TYR A 133 -7.48 -4.86 27.16
N ARG A 134 -8.34 -5.43 28.02
CA ARG A 134 -8.85 -4.73 29.20
C ARG A 134 -7.73 -4.56 30.22
N VAL A 135 -7.62 -3.35 30.78
CA VAL A 135 -6.76 -3.03 31.91
C VAL A 135 -7.60 -2.70 33.14
N ALA A 136 -6.98 -2.44 34.29
CA ALA A 136 -7.71 -2.06 35.50
C ALA A 136 -8.65 -0.88 35.21
N ASP A 137 -9.85 -0.92 35.78
CA ASP A 137 -10.85 0.15 35.64
C ASP A 137 -10.30 1.48 36.22
N ASP A 138 -10.91 2.60 35.84
CA ASP A 138 -10.54 3.89 36.41
C ASP A 138 -11.02 4.05 37.87
N GLU A 139 -10.71 5.19 38.50
CA GLU A 139 -11.09 5.47 39.89
C GLU A 139 -12.62 5.44 40.11
N ASN A 140 -13.41 5.61 39.05
CA ASN A 140 -14.88 5.58 39.09
C ASN A 140 -15.45 4.19 38.77
N GLY A 141 -14.60 3.18 38.54
CA GLY A 141 -15.01 1.84 38.12
C GLY A 141 -15.42 1.74 36.65
N SER A 142 -15.04 2.72 35.82
CA SER A 142 -15.30 2.66 34.37
C SER A 142 -14.29 1.76 33.67
N PRO A 143 -14.73 0.91 32.72
CA PRO A 143 -13.83 0.01 32.02
C PRO A 143 -12.82 0.78 31.15
N ARG A 144 -11.58 0.27 31.12
CA ARG A 144 -10.49 0.80 30.31
C ARG A 144 -9.86 -0.30 29.48
N TYR A 145 -9.45 0.05 28.27
CA TYR A 145 -8.77 -0.85 27.35
C TYR A 145 -7.52 -0.17 26.83
N GLN A 146 -6.40 -0.89 26.90
CA GLN A 146 -5.18 -0.48 26.22
C GLN A 146 -5.29 -0.91 24.76
N LEU A 147 -5.14 0.05 23.84
CA LEU A 147 -4.97 -0.17 22.41
C LEU A 147 -3.51 0.08 22.05
N LEU A 148 -2.90 -0.84 21.31
CA LEU A 148 -1.48 -0.82 20.96
C LEU A 148 -1.26 -1.27 19.52
N PHE A 149 -0.29 -0.67 18.84
CA PHE A 149 0.28 -1.23 17.63
C PHE A 149 1.76 -0.85 17.51
N THR A 150 2.47 -1.61 16.69
CA THR A 150 3.86 -1.35 16.35
C THR A 150 3.92 -0.94 14.89
N VAL A 151 4.62 0.15 14.59
CA VAL A 151 4.88 0.61 13.24
C VAL A 151 6.39 0.71 13.01
N ARG A 152 6.80 0.40 11.79
CA ARG A 152 8.18 0.51 11.35
C ARG A 152 8.24 1.28 10.05
N ASN A 153 9.18 2.22 9.97
CA ASN A 153 9.56 2.84 8.72
C ASN A 153 10.83 2.15 8.22
N ASP A 154 10.70 1.35 7.17
CA ASP A 154 11.82 0.59 6.61
C ASP A 154 12.63 1.39 5.60
N GLU A 155 12.12 2.54 5.18
CA GLU A 155 12.79 3.45 4.27
C GLU A 155 13.71 4.41 5.02
N PRO A 156 14.79 4.91 4.39
CA PRO A 156 15.72 5.86 5.01
C PRO A 156 15.14 7.28 5.14
N VAL A 157 13.98 7.55 4.53
CA VAL A 157 13.32 8.86 4.52
C VAL A 157 12.37 8.97 5.71
N PRO A 158 12.39 10.06 6.50
CA PRO A 158 11.42 10.25 7.57
C PRO A 158 10.01 10.41 7.02
N GLY A 159 9.01 10.15 7.86
CA GLY A 159 7.63 10.25 7.45
C GLY A 159 6.67 10.51 8.59
N SER A 160 5.44 10.78 8.21
CA SER A 160 4.34 11.04 9.14
C SER A 160 3.12 10.20 8.79
N PHE A 161 2.33 9.85 9.79
CA PHE A 161 1.04 9.22 9.59
C PHE A 161 0.06 9.63 10.68
N SER A 162 -1.24 9.58 10.40
CA SER A 162 -2.27 9.73 11.41
C SER A 162 -2.87 8.38 11.75
N PHE A 163 -3.13 8.14 13.03
CA PHE A 163 -3.88 6.97 13.49
C PHE A 163 -5.34 7.36 13.73
N SER A 164 -6.29 6.52 13.34
CA SER A 164 -7.69 6.74 13.64
C SER A 164 -8.42 5.42 13.89
N TYR A 165 -9.52 5.48 14.62
CA TYR A 165 -10.32 4.30 14.92
C TYR A 165 -11.80 4.64 15.01
N TYR A 166 -12.64 3.63 14.80
CA TYR A 166 -14.10 3.75 14.82
C TYR A 166 -14.69 2.89 15.91
N TYR A 167 -15.82 3.37 16.43
CA TYR A 167 -16.75 2.52 17.15
C TYR A 167 -18.02 2.29 16.33
N THR A 168 -18.36 1.03 16.07
CA THR A 168 -19.69 0.68 15.61
C THR A 168 -20.66 0.68 16.80
N ALA A 169 -21.74 1.43 16.68
CA ALA A 169 -22.89 1.32 17.58
C ALA A 169 -24.09 0.83 16.77
N GLN A 170 -24.92 -0.04 17.37
CA GLN A 170 -26.17 -0.47 16.74
C GLN A 170 -27.06 0.76 16.52
N ASN A 171 -27.36 1.07 15.24
CA ASN A 171 -28.23 2.17 14.79
C ASN A 171 -27.70 3.61 14.93
N GLN A 172 -26.39 3.83 15.09
CA GLN A 172 -25.81 5.18 15.01
C GLN A 172 -24.73 5.26 13.94
N MET A 173 -24.47 6.49 13.45
CA MET A 173 -23.34 6.71 12.57
C MET A 173 -22.03 6.34 13.30
N PRO A 174 -21.09 5.66 12.62
CA PRO A 174 -19.78 5.36 13.19
C PRO A 174 -19.12 6.64 13.72
N GLU A 175 -18.68 6.61 14.97
CA GLU A 175 -17.92 7.69 15.57
C GLU A 175 -16.45 7.51 15.21
N LEU A 176 -15.92 8.36 14.33
CA LEU A 176 -14.50 8.41 14.00
C LEU A 176 -13.78 9.20 15.08
N THR A 177 -12.87 8.55 15.79
CA THR A 177 -11.88 9.24 16.60
C THR A 177 -10.59 9.35 15.80
N ALA A 178 -10.21 10.57 15.44
CA ALA A 178 -8.91 10.85 14.85
C ALA A 178 -7.88 11.04 15.98
N GLY A 179 -6.83 10.24 15.95
CA GLY A 179 -5.67 10.39 16.83
C GLY A 179 -4.70 11.45 16.31
N GLU A 180 -3.59 11.59 17.02
CA GLU A 180 -2.54 12.54 16.67
C GLU A 180 -1.78 12.12 15.40
N THR A 181 -1.13 13.10 14.76
CA THR A 181 -0.15 12.82 13.71
C THR A 181 1.16 12.41 14.36
N ILE A 182 1.65 11.23 14.01
CA ILE A 182 2.86 10.64 14.55
C ILE A 182 3.95 10.77 13.50
N HIS A 183 5.14 11.17 13.95
CA HIS A 183 6.33 11.31 13.11
C HIS A 183 7.30 10.18 13.43
N ILE A 184 7.92 9.62 12.40
CA ILE A 184 8.88 8.53 12.51
C ILE A 184 10.07 8.78 11.59
N ALA A 185 11.27 8.67 12.14
CA ALA A 185 12.50 8.80 11.37
C ALA A 185 12.64 7.66 10.34
N GLY A 186 13.58 7.81 9.40
CA GLY A 186 13.96 6.72 8.50
C GLY A 186 14.63 5.57 9.26
N ARG A 187 14.38 4.33 8.85
CA ARG A 187 14.90 3.11 9.50
C ARG A 187 14.67 3.10 11.01
N HIS A 188 13.44 3.39 11.39
CA HIS A 188 13.04 3.52 12.79
C HIS A 188 11.78 2.71 13.07
N ALA A 189 11.58 2.34 14.33
CA ALA A 189 10.41 1.61 14.78
C ALA A 189 9.88 2.22 16.08
N LEU A 190 8.55 2.26 16.21
CA LEU A 190 7.91 2.73 17.42
C LEU A 190 6.69 1.87 17.75
N GLN A 191 6.34 1.87 19.03
CA GLN A 191 5.07 1.38 19.55
C GLN A 191 4.22 2.57 19.94
N TYR A 192 2.98 2.60 19.46
CA TYR A 192 1.98 3.58 19.87
C TYR A 192 0.98 2.92 20.81
N GLY A 193 0.60 3.62 21.88
CA GLY A 193 -0.42 3.20 22.82
C GLY A 193 -1.39 4.31 23.19
N THR A 194 -2.65 3.93 23.39
CA THR A 194 -3.69 4.83 23.94
C THR A 194 -4.68 4.05 24.79
N ILE A 195 -5.35 4.73 25.71
CA ILE A 195 -6.41 4.18 26.54
C ILE A 195 -7.78 4.58 25.99
N VAL A 196 -8.63 3.59 25.77
CA VAL A 196 -10.00 3.77 25.28
C VAL A 196 -11.01 3.20 26.27
N SER A 197 -12.22 3.76 26.33
CA SER A 197 -13.28 3.32 27.25
C SER A 197 -14.00 2.05 26.78
N ARG A 198 -13.87 1.69 25.50
CA ARG A 198 -14.36 0.45 24.90
C ARG A 198 -13.46 0.05 23.72
N PRO A 199 -13.40 -1.23 23.32
CA PRO A 199 -12.63 -1.63 22.16
C PRO A 199 -13.16 -0.98 20.87
N PRO A 200 -12.30 -0.47 19.98
CA PRO A 200 -12.72 -0.03 18.66
C PRO A 200 -13.15 -1.21 17.80
N SER A 201 -14.01 -0.97 16.81
CA SER A 201 -14.40 -1.99 15.83
C SER A 201 -13.45 -2.06 14.64
N MET A 202 -12.80 -0.95 14.31
CA MET A 202 -11.85 -0.83 13.19
C MET A 202 -10.77 0.19 13.55
N CYS A 203 -9.54 -0.06 13.11
CA CYS A 203 -8.39 0.80 13.30
C CYS A 203 -7.75 1.10 11.94
N PHE A 204 -7.28 2.32 11.74
CA PHE A 204 -6.72 2.76 10.46
C PHE A 204 -5.44 3.57 10.67
N LEU A 205 -4.50 3.37 9.76
CA LEU A 205 -3.31 4.20 9.65
C LEU A 205 -3.38 4.92 8.30
N ALA A 206 -3.24 6.25 8.35
CA ALA A 206 -3.29 7.15 7.20
C ALA A 206 -1.90 7.78 6.98
N PRO A 207 -1.07 7.21 6.12
CA PRO A 207 0.24 7.76 5.78
C PRO A 207 0.15 9.12 5.10
N VAL A 208 1.11 10.00 5.38
CA VAL A 208 1.31 11.24 4.62
C VAL A 208 2.38 10.96 3.57
N LEU A 209 2.00 11.00 2.28
CA LEU A 209 2.92 10.87 1.14
C LEU A 209 3.94 9.73 1.32
N ALA A 210 3.45 8.49 1.44
CA ALA A 210 4.27 7.32 1.67
C ALA A 210 4.12 6.29 0.54
N LEU A 211 5.05 5.33 0.45
CA LEU A 211 4.99 4.20 -0.48
C LEU A 211 3.72 3.37 -0.35
N ASN A 212 3.06 3.40 0.81
CA ASN A 212 1.74 2.79 1.03
C ASN A 212 0.63 3.40 0.16
N ARG A 213 0.77 4.68 -0.24
CA ARG A 213 -0.14 5.51 -1.08
C ARG A 213 -1.55 5.76 -0.55
N GLU A 214 -2.09 4.90 0.29
CA GLU A 214 -3.46 4.97 0.80
C GLU A 214 -3.55 4.70 2.30
N THR A 215 -4.67 5.10 2.91
CA THR A 215 -5.04 4.68 4.27
C THR A 215 -5.36 3.20 4.26
N PHE A 216 -4.86 2.46 5.24
CA PHE A 216 -5.11 1.02 5.35
C PHE A 216 -5.56 0.64 6.77
N GLU A 217 -6.31 -0.46 6.85
CA GLU A 217 -6.85 -0.99 8.10
C GLU A 217 -5.80 -1.81 8.85
N LEU A 218 -5.72 -1.61 10.16
CA LEU A 218 -4.96 -2.46 11.07
C LEU A 218 -5.90 -3.54 11.59
N LYS A 219 -5.60 -4.80 11.28
CA LYS A 219 -6.34 -5.92 11.83
C LYS A 219 -6.20 -5.91 13.36
N MET A 220 -7.29 -6.22 14.03
CA MET A 220 -7.33 -6.28 15.49
C MET A 220 -8.02 -7.56 15.93
N GLU A 221 -7.38 -8.28 16.85
CA GLU A 221 -7.96 -9.48 17.44
C GLU A 221 -9.17 -9.14 18.32
N PRO A 222 -10.18 -10.03 18.41
CA PRO A 222 -11.31 -9.85 19.31
C PRO A 222 -10.86 -9.66 20.76
N VAL A 223 -11.37 -8.62 21.41
CA VAL A 223 -11.06 -8.33 22.81
C VAL A 223 -11.95 -9.15 23.73
N ASN A 224 -11.37 -9.82 24.73
CA ASN A 224 -12.14 -10.41 25.83
C ASN A 224 -12.40 -9.33 26.90
N PRO A 225 -13.65 -8.83 27.06
CA PRO A 225 -13.95 -7.76 28.00
C PRO A 225 -13.94 -8.19 29.47
N GLU A 226 -13.90 -9.48 29.77
CA GLU A 226 -13.90 -10.00 31.16
C GLU A 226 -12.49 -10.21 31.70
N LYS A 227 -11.50 -10.35 30.80
CA LYS A 227 -10.11 -10.62 31.17
C LYS A 227 -9.32 -9.32 31.36
N ILE A 228 -9.10 -8.94 32.60
CA ILE A 228 -8.17 -7.84 32.96
C ILE A 228 -6.73 -8.35 32.83
N VAL A 229 -5.90 -7.58 32.13
CA VAL A 229 -4.47 -7.84 31.96
C VAL A 229 -3.68 -6.87 32.84
N GLU A 230 -2.87 -7.41 33.74
CA GLU A 230 -1.91 -6.64 34.53
C GLU A 230 -0.66 -6.36 33.69
N ALA A 231 -0.70 -5.27 32.92
CA ALA A 231 0.42 -4.79 32.11
C ALA A 231 0.65 -3.29 32.36
N GLY A 232 1.89 -2.83 32.16
CA GLY A 232 2.19 -1.39 32.15
C GLY A 232 1.40 -0.69 31.05
N ILE A 233 0.80 0.46 31.39
CA ILE A 233 0.10 1.31 30.43
C ILE A 233 1.13 2.02 29.57
N ILE A 234 0.87 2.07 28.26
CA ILE A 234 1.62 2.87 27.31
C ILE A 234 0.66 3.89 26.73
N GLU A 235 0.98 5.16 26.93
CA GLU A 235 0.23 6.28 26.41
C GLU A 235 1.17 7.16 25.58
N GLY A 236 0.80 7.38 24.32
CA GLY A 236 1.64 8.05 23.33
C GLY A 236 2.60 7.10 22.62
N VAL A 237 3.78 7.61 22.27
CA VAL A 237 4.78 6.95 21.44
C VAL A 237 5.94 6.45 22.29
N ARG A 238 6.40 5.23 22.02
CA ARG A 238 7.60 4.64 22.60
C ARG A 238 8.49 4.08 21.50
N ASP A 239 9.73 4.54 21.43
CA ASP A 239 10.73 3.97 20.52
C ASP A 239 11.06 2.52 20.86
N ILE A 240 11.24 1.71 19.82
CA ILE A 240 11.68 0.32 19.92
C ILE A 240 12.80 0.06 18.90
N PRO A 241 13.61 -1.00 19.08
CA PRO A 241 14.62 -1.36 18.09
C PRO A 241 14.03 -1.55 16.69
N TRP A 242 14.68 -0.96 15.68
CA TRP A 242 14.37 -1.21 14.28
C TRP A 242 14.95 -2.56 13.86
N GLU A 243 14.09 -3.57 13.79
CA GLU A 243 14.47 -4.93 13.41
C GLU A 243 13.53 -5.43 12.30
N PRO A 244 13.95 -5.42 11.03
CA PRO A 244 13.27 -6.14 9.95
C PRO A 244 13.14 -7.63 10.27
N PRO A 245 12.05 -8.32 9.88
CA PRO A 245 11.89 -9.73 10.17
C PRO A 245 13.01 -10.51 9.48
N ALA A 246 13.75 -11.31 10.23
CA ALA A 246 14.68 -12.27 9.65
C ALA A 246 13.87 -13.42 9.03
N THR A 247 13.87 -13.55 7.71
CA THR A 247 13.21 -14.66 7.02
C THR A 247 14.22 -15.42 6.18
N SER A 248 14.27 -16.75 6.33
CA SER A 248 14.97 -17.63 5.38
C SER A 248 14.20 -17.82 4.07
N SER A 249 12.95 -17.36 4.03
CA SER A 249 12.10 -17.39 2.84
C SER A 249 12.37 -16.20 1.93
N ILE A 250 12.29 -16.43 0.63
CA ILE A 250 12.36 -15.40 -0.42
C ILE A 250 10.95 -15.17 -0.92
N VAL A 251 10.48 -13.92 -0.86
CA VAL A 251 9.17 -13.52 -1.37
C VAL A 251 9.38 -12.68 -2.62
N VAL A 252 8.55 -12.90 -3.65
CA VAL A 252 8.48 -12.06 -4.85
C VAL A 252 7.04 -11.62 -5.03
N ASP A 253 6.80 -10.32 -4.82
CA ASP A 253 5.51 -9.63 -4.96
C ASP A 253 5.30 -9.08 -6.39
N ASP A 254 4.05 -8.75 -6.77
CA ASP A 254 3.72 -8.27 -8.12
C ASP A 254 4.26 -6.87 -8.46
N LEU A 255 4.85 -6.18 -7.48
CA LEU A 255 5.52 -4.89 -7.64
C LEU A 255 7.05 -4.96 -7.50
N ASP A 256 7.60 -6.15 -7.21
CA ASP A 256 9.04 -6.36 -7.07
C ASP A 256 9.75 -6.46 -8.43
N GLU A 257 11.05 -6.16 -8.48
CA GLU A 257 11.86 -6.29 -9.70
C GLU A 257 11.86 -7.72 -10.28
N GLY A 258 11.67 -8.72 -9.41
CA GLY A 258 11.54 -10.12 -9.81
C GLY A 258 10.25 -10.44 -10.58
N PHE A 259 9.28 -9.53 -10.63
CA PHE A 259 8.00 -9.74 -11.31
C PHE A 259 7.97 -9.12 -12.71
N SER A 260 7.46 -9.87 -13.68
CA SER A 260 7.17 -9.34 -15.03
C SER A 260 6.07 -10.12 -15.73
N THR A 261 5.68 -9.71 -16.94
CA THR A 261 4.71 -10.45 -17.76
C THR A 261 5.20 -10.65 -19.18
N ILE A 262 4.83 -11.78 -19.78
CA ILE A 262 5.16 -12.15 -21.16
C ILE A 262 3.86 -12.35 -21.94
N ASP A 263 3.77 -11.75 -23.13
CA ASP A 263 2.75 -12.03 -24.14
C ASP A 263 3.43 -12.43 -25.47
N GLU A 264 3.45 -13.74 -25.76
CA GLU A 264 4.17 -14.25 -26.94
C GLU A 264 3.61 -13.75 -28.29
N ARG A 265 2.36 -13.25 -28.31
CA ARG A 265 1.75 -12.74 -29.54
C ARG A 265 2.31 -11.38 -29.99
N GLU A 266 3.03 -10.67 -29.14
CA GLU A 266 3.65 -9.37 -29.48
C GLU A 266 5.05 -9.49 -30.11
N LYS A 267 5.63 -10.70 -30.24
CA LYS A 267 6.94 -10.92 -30.90
C LYS A 267 6.93 -10.87 -32.43
N GLY A 268 5.91 -10.26 -33.06
CA GLY A 268 5.78 -10.13 -34.51
C GLY A 268 5.65 -8.69 -35.00
N GLY A 269 6.78 -8.03 -35.25
CA GLY A 269 6.87 -6.96 -36.27
C GLY A 269 6.86 -5.49 -35.82
N GLY A 270 8.02 -4.83 -35.99
CA GLY A 270 8.15 -3.52 -36.67
C GLY A 270 7.54 -2.25 -36.05
N LEU A 271 8.41 -1.27 -35.79
CA LEU A 271 8.15 0.19 -35.76
C LEU A 271 6.85 0.66 -35.07
N ARG A 272 6.95 1.11 -33.80
CA ARG A 272 5.88 1.81 -33.08
C ARG A 272 5.53 3.13 -33.78
N ILE A 273 4.57 3.11 -34.71
CA ILE A 273 3.80 4.29 -35.06
C ILE A 273 2.80 4.51 -33.92
N ARG A 274 2.98 5.61 -33.19
CA ARG A 274 2.12 6.07 -32.08
C ARG A 274 0.76 6.48 -32.64
N ALA A 275 -0.06 5.50 -33.00
CA ALA A 275 -1.47 5.71 -33.28
C ALA A 275 -2.20 5.90 -31.95
N LYS A 276 -2.61 7.13 -31.67
CA LYS A 276 -3.57 7.47 -30.62
C LYS A 276 -4.87 6.70 -30.88
N GLU A 277 -5.05 5.55 -30.23
CA GLU A 277 -6.34 4.86 -30.18
C GLU A 277 -6.88 4.76 -28.74
N LYS A 278 -8.02 5.44 -28.55
CA LYS A 278 -9.10 5.22 -27.58
C LYS A 278 -8.70 4.85 -26.14
N GLN A 279 -8.77 5.88 -25.29
CA GLN A 279 -8.61 5.87 -23.82
C GLN A 279 -7.25 5.32 -23.41
N ASP A 280 -6.27 6.22 -23.20
CA ASP A 280 -5.07 5.92 -22.41
C ASP A 280 -5.54 5.30 -21.09
N LYS A 281 -5.52 3.97 -21.01
CA LYS A 281 -5.74 3.26 -19.77
C LYS A 281 -4.50 3.52 -18.94
N ASP A 282 -4.70 4.09 -17.77
CA ASP A 282 -3.64 4.29 -16.79
C ASP A 282 -2.91 2.95 -16.58
N THR A 283 -1.59 2.99 -16.54
CA THR A 283 -0.76 1.81 -16.26
C THR A 283 -0.12 1.96 -14.91
N ASP A 284 0.10 0.83 -14.24
CA ASP A 284 0.89 0.70 -13.02
C ASP A 284 2.05 -0.25 -13.38
N GLN A 285 3.30 0.18 -13.26
CA GLN A 285 4.53 -0.49 -13.69
C GLN A 285 4.37 -1.28 -15.01
N GLY A 286 3.82 -0.62 -16.04
CA GLY A 286 3.62 -1.19 -17.37
C GLY A 286 2.40 -2.10 -17.54
N LEU A 287 1.66 -2.44 -16.49
CA LEU A 287 0.39 -3.17 -16.58
C LEU A 287 -0.81 -2.22 -16.62
N PRO A 288 -1.84 -2.45 -17.45
CA PRO A 288 -3.12 -1.76 -17.33
C PRO A 288 -3.65 -1.79 -15.90
N TYR A 289 -4.09 -0.65 -15.38
CA TYR A 289 -4.62 -0.52 -14.03
C TYR A 289 -6.15 -0.58 -14.00
N SER A 290 -6.70 -1.39 -13.09
CA SER A 290 -8.12 -1.40 -12.75
C SER A 290 -8.39 -0.40 -11.63
N SER A 291 -9.20 0.63 -11.91
CA SER A 291 -9.61 1.60 -10.88
C SER A 291 -10.66 1.05 -9.89
N PHE A 292 -11.06 -0.21 -10.02
CA PHE A 292 -11.96 -0.86 -9.07
C PHE A 292 -11.16 -1.58 -8.01
N THR A 293 -11.56 -1.47 -6.75
CA THR A 293 -10.99 -2.27 -5.65
C THR A 293 -11.52 -3.71 -5.64
N MET A 294 -12.57 -4.01 -6.39
CA MET A 294 -13.10 -5.36 -6.61
C MET A 294 -13.60 -5.48 -8.05
N VAL A 295 -13.44 -6.65 -8.67
CA VAL A 295 -13.93 -6.92 -10.02
C VAL A 295 -15.45 -7.13 -9.97
N PRO A 296 -16.27 -6.22 -10.54
CA PRO A 296 -17.72 -6.38 -10.49
C PRO A 296 -18.18 -7.62 -11.25
N ALA A 297 -19.20 -8.33 -10.75
CA ALA A 297 -19.67 -9.57 -11.36
C ALA A 297 -20.03 -9.45 -12.86
N GLY A 298 -20.63 -8.33 -13.27
CA GLY A 298 -21.03 -8.04 -14.65
C GLY A 298 -19.92 -7.50 -15.56
N LEU A 299 -18.73 -7.23 -15.02
CA LEU A 299 -17.59 -6.77 -15.81
C LEU A 299 -16.86 -7.98 -16.43
N GLY A 300 -16.51 -7.84 -17.71
CA GLY A 300 -15.67 -8.82 -18.40
C GLY A 300 -14.26 -8.84 -17.81
N LEU A 301 -13.67 -10.03 -17.72
CA LEU A 301 -12.27 -10.18 -17.31
C LEU A 301 -11.32 -9.73 -18.42
N PRO A 302 -10.19 -9.10 -18.08
CA PRO A 302 -9.26 -8.54 -19.06
C PRO A 302 -8.54 -9.65 -19.83
N ASN A 303 -8.21 -9.38 -21.09
CA ASN A 303 -7.46 -10.30 -21.96
C ASN A 303 -5.94 -10.07 -21.94
N LYS A 304 -5.45 -9.14 -21.12
CA LYS A 304 -4.04 -8.88 -20.80
C LYS A 304 -3.93 -8.82 -19.27
N TRP A 305 -2.77 -9.16 -18.72
CA TRP A 305 -2.50 -8.97 -17.29
C TRP A 305 -2.83 -7.53 -16.90
N THR A 306 -3.67 -7.37 -15.88
CA THR A 306 -4.17 -6.08 -15.42
C THR A 306 -4.00 -6.02 -13.92
N ARG A 307 -3.51 -4.91 -13.38
CA ARG A 307 -3.30 -4.74 -11.95
C ARG A 307 -4.58 -4.27 -11.25
N ILE A 308 -4.83 -4.81 -10.06
CA ILE A 308 -5.87 -4.37 -9.13
C ILE A 308 -5.23 -3.99 -7.79
N SER A 309 -5.77 -2.98 -7.12
CA SER A 309 -5.34 -2.56 -5.77
C SER A 309 -6.44 -2.89 -4.76
N ASN A 310 -6.11 -3.66 -3.72
CA ASN A 310 -7.02 -3.99 -2.63
C ASN A 310 -6.23 -4.44 -1.39
N GLY A 311 -6.55 -3.92 -0.20
CA GLY A 311 -5.87 -4.26 1.07
C GLY A 311 -5.90 -5.74 1.50
N MET A 312 -6.55 -6.62 0.74
CA MET A 312 -6.63 -8.06 0.97
C MET A 312 -5.70 -8.89 0.06
N THR A 313 -4.93 -8.26 -0.83
CA THR A 313 -3.83 -8.91 -1.58
C THR A 313 -2.52 -8.83 -0.79
N PHE A 314 -1.46 -9.53 -1.23
CA PHE A 314 -0.15 -9.40 -0.60
C PHE A 314 0.51 -8.06 -0.97
N GLY A 315 1.53 -7.70 -0.20
CA GLY A 315 2.37 -6.54 -0.47
C GLY A 315 2.98 -5.94 0.79
N LYS A 316 4.23 -5.46 0.69
CA LYS A 316 4.93 -4.82 1.82
C LYS A 316 4.35 -3.45 2.17
N TYR A 317 4.03 -2.64 1.16
CA TYR A 317 3.51 -1.29 1.31
C TYR A 317 2.17 -1.10 0.59
N ARG A 318 2.15 -1.47 -0.69
CA ARG A 318 0.96 -1.45 -1.53
C ARG A 318 0.44 -2.87 -1.64
N HIS A 319 -0.86 -3.03 -1.54
CA HIS A 319 -1.50 -4.32 -1.73
C HIS A 319 -2.11 -4.37 -3.13
N THR A 320 -1.40 -5.04 -4.04
CA THR A 320 -1.83 -5.22 -5.42
C THR A 320 -1.79 -6.68 -5.85
N ALA A 321 -2.40 -6.96 -7.00
CA ALA A 321 -2.22 -8.22 -7.71
C ALA A 321 -2.45 -8.01 -9.21
N ALA A 322 -1.81 -8.82 -10.05
CA ALA A 322 -2.11 -8.90 -11.47
C ALA A 322 -3.13 -10.02 -11.74
N TYR A 323 -4.10 -9.79 -12.61
CA TYR A 323 -5.08 -10.81 -12.99
C TYR A 323 -5.38 -10.81 -14.48
N ILE A 324 -5.77 -11.97 -14.99
CA ILE A 324 -6.10 -12.17 -16.40
C ILE A 324 -7.20 -13.22 -16.56
N ARG A 325 -8.04 -13.06 -17.58
CA ARG A 325 -9.01 -14.11 -17.95
C ARG A 325 -8.30 -15.38 -18.42
N LYS A 326 -9.00 -16.52 -18.34
CA LYS A 326 -8.60 -17.78 -18.98
C LYS A 326 -8.21 -17.59 -20.44
N GLY A 327 -7.06 -18.16 -20.80
CA GLY A 327 -6.51 -18.21 -22.15
C GLY A 327 -5.99 -19.60 -22.52
N THR A 328 -4.91 -19.62 -23.31
CA THR A 328 -4.36 -20.84 -23.92
C THR A 328 -3.01 -21.26 -23.32
N GLY A 329 -2.52 -20.53 -22.30
CA GLY A 329 -1.18 -20.67 -21.73
C GLY A 329 -0.13 -19.74 -22.36
N ALA A 330 -0.50 -18.91 -23.34
CA ALA A 330 0.45 -18.09 -24.10
C ALA A 330 0.88 -16.81 -23.39
N LYS A 331 0.12 -16.37 -22.38
CA LYS A 331 0.45 -15.20 -21.55
C LYS A 331 0.84 -15.67 -20.18
N ARG A 332 1.95 -15.14 -19.67
CA ARG A 332 2.58 -15.63 -18.44
C ARG A 332 2.93 -14.46 -17.52
N ALA A 333 2.66 -14.62 -16.23
CA ALA A 333 3.28 -13.82 -15.18
C ALA A 333 4.55 -14.56 -14.73
N VAL A 334 5.66 -13.85 -14.60
CA VAL A 334 6.97 -14.41 -14.30
C VAL A 334 7.43 -13.87 -12.97
N PHE A 335 7.73 -14.75 -12.03
CA PHE A 335 8.35 -14.44 -10.75
C PHE A 335 9.77 -14.99 -10.74
N SER A 336 10.76 -14.13 -10.52
CA SER A 336 12.19 -14.47 -10.56
C SER A 336 12.82 -14.25 -9.19
N ALA A 337 13.64 -15.20 -8.75
CA ALA A 337 14.33 -15.16 -7.46
C ALA A 337 15.75 -15.73 -7.59
N GLU A 338 16.64 -15.36 -6.67
CA GLU A 338 17.97 -15.95 -6.51
C GLU A 338 17.99 -16.86 -5.28
N LEU A 339 18.14 -18.17 -5.50
CA LEU A 339 18.18 -19.16 -4.41
C LEU A 339 19.61 -19.29 -3.84
N PRO A 340 19.85 -18.99 -2.55
CA PRO A 340 21.19 -18.91 -1.97
C PRO A 340 21.90 -20.26 -1.87
N HIS A 341 21.16 -21.37 -1.97
CA HIS A 341 21.71 -22.73 -1.94
C HIS A 341 20.83 -23.68 -2.76
N GLY A 342 21.44 -24.76 -3.23
CA GLY A 342 20.70 -25.86 -3.82
C GLY A 342 20.03 -26.71 -2.74
N GLY A 343 18.97 -27.42 -3.09
CA GLY A 343 18.26 -28.31 -2.16
C GLY A 343 16.76 -28.33 -2.37
N ALA A 344 16.05 -28.83 -1.36
CA ALA A 344 14.60 -28.87 -1.35
C ALA A 344 14.02 -27.50 -0.95
N TRP A 345 13.07 -27.02 -1.76
CA TRP A 345 12.35 -25.77 -1.58
C TRP A 345 10.85 -26.00 -1.68
N ASP A 346 10.11 -25.45 -0.71
CA ASP A 346 8.66 -25.35 -0.74
C ASP A 346 8.28 -24.06 -1.50
N LEU A 347 7.47 -24.21 -2.54
CA LEU A 347 6.84 -23.10 -3.26
C LEU A 347 5.46 -22.85 -2.67
N GLU A 348 5.21 -21.62 -2.21
CA GLU A 348 3.89 -21.18 -1.81
C GLU A 348 3.39 -20.05 -2.72
N ILE A 349 2.10 -20.06 -3.02
CA ILE A 349 1.41 -19.01 -3.79
C ILE A 349 0.43 -18.30 -2.86
N TYR A 350 0.44 -16.97 -2.90
CA TYR A 350 -0.54 -16.18 -2.15
C TYR A 350 -1.88 -16.13 -2.91
N ILE A 351 -2.96 -16.49 -2.23
CA ILE A 351 -4.33 -16.33 -2.73
C ILE A 351 -4.97 -15.16 -2.00
N PRO A 352 -5.34 -14.07 -2.71
CA PRO A 352 -6.09 -12.99 -2.10
C PRO A 352 -7.51 -13.42 -1.78
N VAL A 353 -8.21 -12.64 -0.96
CA VAL A 353 -9.62 -12.90 -0.65
C VAL A 353 -10.45 -13.00 -1.93
N LYS A 354 -11.04 -14.18 -2.14
CA LYS A 354 -11.72 -14.54 -3.40
C LYS A 354 -12.89 -13.61 -3.75
N ASN A 355 -13.49 -12.98 -2.74
CA ASN A 355 -14.59 -12.02 -2.90
C ASN A 355 -14.19 -10.75 -3.66
N ILE A 356 -12.90 -10.42 -3.77
CA ILE A 356 -12.41 -9.36 -4.66
C ILE A 356 -12.82 -9.65 -6.11
N PHE A 357 -12.93 -10.93 -6.48
CA PHE A 357 -13.28 -11.40 -7.83
C PHE A 357 -14.70 -12.00 -7.87
N GLN A 358 -15.69 -11.13 -7.66
CA GLN A 358 -17.08 -11.53 -7.44
C GLN A 358 -17.63 -12.48 -8.50
N ARG A 359 -18.17 -13.62 -8.03
CA ARG A 359 -18.83 -14.65 -8.84
C ARG A 359 -17.94 -15.23 -9.96
N LYS A 360 -16.61 -15.11 -9.85
CA LYS A 360 -15.68 -15.77 -10.77
C LYS A 360 -15.28 -17.13 -10.21
N ASN A 361 -15.23 -18.12 -11.09
CA ASN A 361 -14.79 -19.45 -10.75
C ASN A 361 -13.26 -19.50 -10.72
N TRP A 362 -12.74 -19.96 -9.58
CA TRP A 362 -11.35 -20.33 -9.43
C TRP A 362 -11.17 -21.76 -9.93
N GLY A 363 -9.97 -22.10 -10.37
CA GLY A 363 -9.69 -23.37 -11.02
C GLY A 363 -8.26 -23.85 -10.78
N THR A 364 -7.85 -24.87 -11.52
CA THR A 364 -6.46 -25.32 -11.57
C THR A 364 -5.66 -24.33 -12.40
N TRP A 365 -4.63 -23.74 -11.83
CA TRP A 365 -3.68 -22.89 -12.53
C TRP A 365 -2.45 -23.69 -12.93
N HIS A 366 -1.88 -23.35 -14.08
CA HIS A 366 -0.73 -24.06 -14.64
C HIS A 366 0.47 -23.12 -14.75
N GLY A 367 1.65 -23.63 -14.36
CA GLY A 367 2.89 -22.91 -14.50
C GLY A 367 4.10 -23.81 -14.68
N VAL A 368 5.25 -23.21 -14.90
CA VAL A 368 6.52 -23.91 -15.07
C VAL A 368 7.56 -23.24 -14.19
N ILE A 369 8.26 -24.03 -13.38
CA ILE A 369 9.46 -23.60 -12.67
C ILE A 369 10.67 -23.94 -13.52
N THR A 370 11.58 -22.99 -13.71
CA THR A 370 12.87 -23.21 -14.39
C THR A 370 14.00 -22.80 -13.47
N ASP A 371 14.94 -23.71 -13.22
CA ASP A 371 16.12 -23.43 -12.41
C ASP A 371 17.29 -22.89 -13.26
N LYS A 372 18.40 -22.54 -12.61
CA LYS A 372 19.60 -22.01 -13.26
C LYS A 372 20.21 -22.93 -14.32
N ASN A 373 20.06 -24.25 -14.18
CA ASN A 373 20.58 -25.22 -15.15
C ASN A 373 19.66 -25.36 -16.37
N GLY A 374 18.46 -24.77 -16.30
CA GLY A 374 17.40 -24.95 -17.29
C GLY A 374 16.52 -26.18 -17.04
N ASP A 375 16.63 -26.80 -15.86
CA ASP A 375 15.74 -27.88 -15.45
C ASP A 375 14.33 -27.33 -15.24
N ARG A 376 13.33 -28.02 -15.81
CA ARG A 376 11.93 -27.57 -15.83
C ARG A 376 11.04 -28.47 -14.99
N HIS A 377 10.21 -27.87 -14.15
CA HIS A 377 9.23 -28.55 -13.32
C HIS A 377 7.84 -27.98 -13.60
N GLU A 378 6.90 -28.84 -13.98
CA GLU A 378 5.50 -28.45 -14.18
C GLU A 378 4.82 -28.20 -12.83
N LEU A 379 3.98 -27.18 -12.78
CA LEU A 379 3.14 -26.82 -11.64
C LEU A 379 1.67 -26.91 -12.05
N GLU A 380 0.90 -27.65 -11.26
CA GLU A 380 -0.56 -27.59 -11.23
C GLU A 380 -1.01 -27.16 -9.83
N PHE A 381 -1.73 -26.05 -9.75
CA PHE A 381 -2.16 -25.47 -8.47
C PHE A 381 -3.68 -25.34 -8.41
N ASP A 382 -4.33 -26.09 -7.51
CA ASP A 382 -5.76 -26.00 -7.26
C ASP A 382 -6.09 -24.72 -6.46
N SER A 383 -6.19 -23.60 -7.18
CA SER A 383 -6.55 -22.30 -6.60
C SER A 383 -7.99 -22.28 -6.07
N LYS A 384 -8.84 -23.23 -6.48
CA LYS A 384 -10.20 -23.36 -5.98
C LYS A 384 -10.21 -23.93 -4.57
N ALA A 385 -9.40 -24.94 -4.29
CA ALA A 385 -9.24 -25.52 -2.96
C ALA A 385 -8.39 -24.66 -2.01
N GLY A 386 -7.47 -23.84 -2.54
CA GLY A 386 -6.62 -22.97 -1.72
C GLY A 386 -7.40 -21.95 -0.87
N GLY A 387 -6.93 -21.76 0.37
CA GLY A 387 -7.46 -20.80 1.33
C GLY A 387 -6.89 -19.39 1.10
N GLU A 388 -7.40 -18.40 1.83
CA GLU A 388 -6.85 -17.04 1.80
C GLU A 388 -5.44 -17.04 2.41
N GLY A 389 -4.51 -16.32 1.78
CA GLY A 389 -3.11 -16.23 2.22
C GLY A 389 -2.17 -17.21 1.49
N TRP A 390 -1.10 -17.62 2.18
CA TRP A 390 -0.06 -18.50 1.63
C TRP A 390 -0.53 -19.95 1.52
N ASN A 391 -0.41 -20.55 0.34
CA ASN A 391 -0.79 -21.93 0.06
C ASN A 391 0.38 -22.69 -0.55
N LEU A 392 0.73 -23.85 0.00
CA LEU A 392 1.75 -24.73 -0.57
C LEU A 392 1.31 -25.21 -1.97
N ALA A 393 2.06 -24.80 -2.98
CA ALA A 393 1.84 -25.16 -4.37
C ALA A 393 2.67 -26.37 -4.81
N GLY A 394 3.83 -26.59 -4.19
CA GLY A 394 4.64 -27.78 -4.44
C GLY A 394 5.97 -27.78 -3.70
N LYS A 395 6.69 -28.89 -3.80
CA LYS A 395 8.03 -29.06 -3.27
C LYS A 395 8.97 -29.46 -4.39
N TYR A 396 10.08 -28.75 -4.53
CA TYR A 396 10.98 -28.88 -5.66
C TYR A 396 12.42 -28.99 -5.18
N TYR A 397 13.22 -29.83 -5.84
CA TYR A 397 14.65 -29.88 -5.61
C TYR A 397 15.33 -29.01 -6.67
N LEU A 398 15.85 -27.86 -6.27
CA LEU A 398 16.31 -26.80 -7.18
C LEU A 398 17.81 -26.52 -6.97
N SER A 399 18.47 -26.10 -8.04
CA SER A 399 19.86 -25.64 -7.99
C SER A 399 19.98 -24.27 -7.32
N SER A 400 21.16 -23.94 -6.81
CA SER A 400 21.47 -22.59 -6.32
C SER A 400 21.56 -21.59 -7.48
N GLY A 401 21.06 -20.37 -7.24
CA GLY A 401 21.07 -19.24 -8.17
C GLY A 401 19.69 -18.93 -8.72
N ALA A 402 19.65 -18.31 -9.90
CA ALA A 402 18.42 -17.91 -10.57
C ALA A 402 17.38 -19.05 -10.66
N CYS A 403 16.15 -18.73 -10.28
CA CYS A 403 14.98 -19.59 -10.39
C CYS A 403 13.79 -18.74 -10.83
N THR A 404 12.99 -19.24 -11.76
CA THR A 404 11.78 -18.57 -12.24
C THR A 404 10.55 -19.45 -12.09
N LEU A 405 9.43 -18.85 -11.70
CA LEU A 405 8.09 -19.42 -11.88
C LEU A 405 7.37 -18.64 -12.98
N GLU A 406 6.95 -19.31 -14.03
CA GLU A 406 6.09 -18.77 -15.07
C GLU A 406 4.66 -19.28 -14.87
N LEU A 407 3.77 -18.46 -14.31
CA LEU A 407 2.35 -18.77 -14.13
C LEU A 407 1.58 -18.34 -15.39
N SER A 408 0.97 -19.29 -16.09
CA SER A 408 0.30 -19.04 -17.37
C SER A 408 -1.17 -18.63 -17.22
N ASP A 409 -1.79 -18.09 -18.28
CA ASP A 409 -3.23 -17.82 -18.36
C ASP A 409 -4.09 -19.08 -18.59
N LEU A 410 -3.50 -20.28 -18.62
CA LEU A 410 -4.22 -21.54 -18.73
C LEU A 410 -4.86 -21.92 -17.40
N THR A 411 -6.16 -22.19 -17.43
CA THR A 411 -6.93 -22.70 -16.29
C THR A 411 -8.24 -23.37 -16.72
N ASP A 412 -8.80 -24.25 -15.89
CA ASP A 412 -10.18 -24.73 -16.03
C ASP A 412 -11.24 -23.77 -15.43
N GLY A 413 -10.80 -22.76 -14.65
CA GLY A 413 -11.62 -21.69 -14.10
C GLY A 413 -11.84 -20.51 -15.06
N ASP A 414 -12.24 -19.36 -14.51
CA ASP A 414 -12.49 -18.13 -15.29
C ASP A 414 -11.24 -17.26 -15.48
N MET A 415 -10.28 -17.34 -14.56
CA MET A 415 -9.14 -16.42 -14.47
C MET A 415 -7.95 -17.01 -13.72
N VAL A 416 -6.81 -16.35 -13.86
CA VAL A 416 -5.59 -16.56 -13.07
C VAL A 416 -5.22 -15.25 -12.39
N VAL A 417 -4.72 -15.34 -11.15
CA VAL A 417 -4.26 -14.19 -10.35
C VAL A 417 -2.80 -14.43 -9.96
N ALA A 418 -1.96 -13.45 -10.20
CA ALA A 418 -0.55 -13.40 -9.85
C ALA A 418 -0.38 -12.27 -8.82
N ASP A 419 -0.34 -12.66 -7.55
CA ASP A 419 -0.22 -11.77 -6.39
C ASP A 419 1.23 -11.82 -5.89
N ALA A 420 1.58 -12.84 -5.10
CA ALA A 420 2.96 -13.08 -4.68
C ALA A 420 3.28 -14.56 -4.59
N ILE A 421 4.59 -14.88 -4.64
CA ILE A 421 5.11 -16.21 -4.35
C ILE A 421 6.12 -16.17 -3.22
N ARG A 422 6.27 -17.31 -2.54
CA ARG A 422 7.27 -17.50 -1.49
C ARG A 422 8.02 -18.81 -1.70
N TRP A 423 9.33 -18.72 -1.73
CA TRP A 423 10.25 -19.85 -1.68
C TRP A 423 10.78 -19.98 -0.26
N SER A 424 10.53 -21.12 0.37
CA SER A 424 11.07 -21.45 1.69
C SER A 424 11.92 -22.71 1.60
N PRO A 425 13.10 -22.79 2.25
CA PRO A 425 13.80 -24.06 2.38
C PRO A 425 12.85 -25.07 3.00
N SER A 426 12.66 -26.24 2.37
CA SER A 426 11.81 -27.27 2.94
C SER A 426 12.37 -27.67 4.31
N ALA A 427 11.52 -27.67 5.34
CA ALA A 427 11.92 -28.25 6.63
C ALA A 427 12.38 -29.70 6.37
N GLY A 428 13.55 -30.05 6.91
CA GLY A 428 14.29 -31.26 6.61
C GLY A 428 13.44 -32.55 6.63
N HIS A 429 13.89 -33.52 5.82
CA HIS A 429 13.39 -34.89 5.83
C HIS A 429 13.37 -35.53 7.20
#